data_AF-A0AAW1IUA3-F1
#
_entry.id   AF-A0AAW1IUA3-F1
#
_cell.length_a   1.000
_cell.length_b   1.000
_cell.length_c   1.000
_cell.angle_alpha   90.00
_cell.angle_beta   90.00
_cell.angle_gamma   90.00
#
_symmetry.space_group_name_H-M   'P 1'
#
loop_
_entity.id
_entity.type
_entity.pdbx_description
1 polymer ?
#
loop_
_entity_poly.entity_id
_entity_poly.type
_entity_poly.pdbx_seq_one_letter_code
_entity_poly.pdbx_strand_id
1 'polypeptide(L)'
;MEGRIGQIKDENKERDSKIEELTKRIIQLEQHENDKKLEIHGIEESPGENIEEKMLNIAAKLNVKLEVRDLESAQRVHAWHKEGPSPVIVEFRSVKICNNIKEKKRSIINNKDVSGGNSERKIYIYEYLSAYYKKLLWETLIGLL
;
A
#
# COMPACT_ATOMS: atom_id res chain seq x y z
N MET A 1 3.09 49.05 -19.22
CA MET A 1 2.68 47.64 -19.45
C MET A 1 3.76 46.67 -18.99
N GLU A 2 5.04 46.94 -19.23
CA GLU A 2 6.16 46.06 -18.84
C GLU A 2 6.29 45.81 -17.32
N GLY A 3 6.10 46.83 -16.48
CA GLY A 3 6.15 46.66 -15.01
C GLY A 3 5.07 45.72 -14.45
N ARG A 4 3.86 45.72 -15.03
CA ARG A 4 2.78 44.80 -14.66
C ARG A 4 3.09 43.36 -15.08
N ILE A 5 3.75 43.17 -16.22
CA ILE A 5 4.17 41.85 -16.70
C ILE A 5 5.26 41.27 -15.80
N GLY A 6 6.22 42.09 -15.34
CA GLY A 6 7.25 41.67 -14.38
C GLY A 6 6.63 41.22 -13.05
N GLN A 7 5.77 42.05 -12.48
CA GLN A 7 5.08 41.73 -11.22
C GLN A 7 4.24 40.44 -11.33
N ILE A 8 3.50 40.26 -12.42
CA ILE A 8 2.71 39.03 -12.64
C ILE A 8 3.61 37.79 -12.74
N LYS A 9 4.80 37.90 -13.35
CA LYS A 9 5.76 36.79 -13.43
C LYS A 9 6.32 36.42 -12.07
N ASP A 10 6.65 37.41 -11.25
CA ASP A 10 7.17 37.17 -9.90
C ASP A 10 6.09 36.54 -9.00
N GLU A 11 4.86 37.05 -9.07
CA GLU A 11 3.71 36.47 -8.37
C GLU A 11 3.42 35.03 -8.83
N ASN A 12 3.50 34.74 -10.14
CA ASN A 12 3.35 33.37 -10.64
C ASN A 12 4.45 32.44 -10.11
N LYS A 13 5.71 32.89 -10.12
CA LYS A 13 6.83 32.09 -9.62
C LYS A 13 6.69 31.78 -8.12
N GLU A 14 6.24 32.74 -7.32
CA GLU A 14 5.97 32.53 -5.91
C GLU A 14 4.83 31.53 -5.70
N ARG A 15 3.75 31.66 -6.48
CA ARG A 15 2.61 30.73 -6.45
C ARG A 15 3.01 29.32 -6.84
N ASP A 16 3.79 29.15 -7.91
CA ASP A 16 4.26 27.85 -8.37
C ASP A 16 5.14 27.18 -7.29
N SER A 17 6.03 27.95 -6.66
CA SER A 17 6.85 27.48 -5.55
C SER A 17 5.99 27.01 -4.36
N LYS A 18 4.94 27.76 -4.03
CA LYS A 18 3.97 27.40 -2.97
C LYS A 18 3.21 26.12 -3.33
N ILE A 19 2.76 25.99 -4.57
CA ILE A 19 2.04 24.81 -5.06
C ILE A 19 2.95 23.58 -4.97
N GLU A 20 4.21 23.69 -5.37
CA GLU A 20 5.18 22.60 -5.25
C GLU A 20 5.40 22.19 -3.80
N GLU A 21 5.59 23.14 -2.89
CA GLU A 21 5.78 22.88 -1.46
C GLU A 21 4.56 22.16 -0.86
N LEU A 22 3.36 22.67 -1.13
CA LEU A 22 2.11 22.08 -0.63
C LEU A 22 1.90 20.69 -1.22
N THR A 23 2.19 20.50 -2.51
CA THR A 23 2.08 19.19 -3.16
C THR A 23 3.03 18.18 -2.53
N LYS A 24 4.28 18.56 -2.27
CA LYS A 24 5.25 17.70 -1.55
C LYS A 24 4.75 17.33 -0.16
N ARG A 25 4.17 18.28 0.57
CA ARG A 25 3.65 18.03 1.92
C ARG A 25 2.43 17.10 1.92
N ILE A 26 1.54 17.23 0.94
CA ILE A 26 0.40 16.31 0.75
C ILE A 26 0.92 14.89 0.49
N ILE A 27 1.86 14.73 -0.45
CA ILE A 27 2.45 13.41 -0.77
C ILE A 27 3.07 12.77 0.47
N GLN A 28 3.78 13.54 1.29
CA GLN A 28 4.39 13.05 2.54
C GLN A 28 3.35 12.64 3.58
N LEU A 29 2.28 13.41 3.75
CA LEU A 29 1.20 13.09 4.68
C LEU A 29 0.44 11.84 4.24
N GLU A 30 0.11 11.72 2.95
CA GLU A 30 -0.51 10.52 2.39
C GLU A 30 0.38 9.29 2.61
N GLN A 31 1.68 9.40 2.35
CA GLN A 31 2.59 8.27 2.55
C GLN A 31 2.72 7.91 4.03
N HIS A 32 2.79 8.89 4.92
CA HIS A 32 2.81 8.67 6.36
C HIS A 32 1.55 7.94 6.85
N GLU A 33 0.37 8.29 6.33
CA GLU A 33 -0.86 7.54 6.61
C GLU A 33 -0.84 6.12 6.04
N ASN A 34 -0.12 5.90 4.95
CA ASN A 34 0.01 4.60 4.31
C ASN A 34 1.11 3.71 4.91
N ASP A 35 2.00 4.25 5.76
CA ASP A 35 3.03 3.46 6.43
C ASP A 35 2.44 2.40 7.37
N LYS A 36 1.21 2.63 7.86
CA LYS A 36 0.41 1.66 8.60
C LYS A 36 -0.43 0.74 7.72
N LYS A 37 -0.24 0.71 6.41
CA LYS A 37 -1.03 -0.08 5.46
C LYS A 37 -0.18 -1.03 4.64
N LEU A 38 -0.74 -2.20 4.34
CA LEU A 38 -0.17 -3.19 3.43
C LEU A 38 -1.18 -3.54 2.34
N GLU A 39 -0.65 -3.81 1.14
CA GLU A 39 -1.41 -4.33 0.00
C GLU A 39 -1.01 -5.79 -0.21
N ILE A 40 -1.97 -6.70 -0.12
CA ILE A 40 -1.72 -8.14 -0.19
C ILE A 40 -2.41 -8.72 -1.41
N HIS A 41 -1.64 -9.40 -2.25
CA HIS A 41 -2.11 -9.99 -3.51
C HIS A 41 -2.04 -11.51 -3.48
N GLY A 42 -2.95 -12.14 -4.22
CA GLY A 42 -2.95 -13.59 -4.43
C GLY A 42 -3.63 -14.39 -3.31
N ILE A 43 -4.29 -13.73 -2.35
CA ILE A 43 -5.13 -14.42 -1.36
C ILE A 43 -6.41 -14.91 -2.05
N GLU A 44 -6.59 -16.22 -2.11
CA GLU A 44 -7.78 -16.86 -2.69
C GLU A 44 -9.08 -16.36 -2.04
N GLU A 45 -10.09 -16.17 -2.88
CA GLU A 45 -11.43 -15.72 -2.45
C GLU A 45 -12.26 -16.94 -2.03
N SER A 46 -13.04 -16.77 -0.98
CA SER A 46 -13.98 -17.79 -0.51
C SER A 46 -15.28 -17.14 -0.03
N PRO A 47 -16.45 -17.76 -0.26
CA PRO A 47 -17.71 -17.24 0.25
C PRO A 47 -17.67 -17.04 1.77
N GLY A 48 -18.05 -15.85 2.24
CA GLY A 48 -18.05 -15.53 3.67
C GLY A 48 -16.66 -15.48 4.32
N GLU A 49 -15.61 -15.20 3.55
CA GLU A 49 -14.25 -15.16 4.08
C GLU A 49 -14.04 -14.15 5.20
N ASN A 50 -13.20 -14.52 6.15
CA ASN A 50 -12.69 -13.63 7.18
C ASN A 50 -11.30 -13.13 6.79
N ILE A 51 -11.21 -11.90 6.30
CA ILE A 51 -9.94 -11.30 5.85
C ILE A 51 -8.98 -11.08 7.04
N GLU A 52 -9.51 -10.72 8.22
CA GLU A 52 -8.70 -10.56 9.43
C GLU A 52 -8.05 -11.88 9.82
N GLU A 53 -8.81 -12.98 9.81
CA GLU A 53 -8.29 -14.33 10.08
C GLU A 53 -7.18 -14.72 9.08
N LYS A 54 -7.38 -14.46 7.79
CA LYS A 54 -6.34 -14.69 6.77
C LYS A 54 -5.08 -13.87 7.05
N MET A 55 -5.22 -12.63 7.50
CA MET A 55 -4.09 -11.80 7.91
C MET A 55 -3.39 -12.34 9.16
N LEU A 56 -4.13 -12.83 10.16
CA LEU A 56 -3.55 -13.50 11.33
C LEU A 56 -2.74 -14.74 10.93
N ASN A 57 -3.25 -15.54 9.99
CA ASN A 57 -2.53 -16.70 9.46
C ASN A 57 -1.24 -16.30 8.73
N ILE A 58 -1.29 -15.23 7.93
CA ILE A 58 -0.11 -14.64 7.29
C ILE A 58 0.92 -14.21 8.36
N ALA A 59 0.50 -13.48 9.39
CA ALA A 59 1.38 -13.02 10.45
C ALA A 59 2.01 -14.19 11.23
N ALA A 60 1.23 -15.23 11.53
CA ALA A 60 1.72 -16.44 12.17
C ALA A 60 2.82 -17.12 11.33
N LYS A 61 2.63 -17.23 10.01
CA LYS A 61 3.65 -17.78 9.09
C LYS A 61 4.91 -16.93 9.01
N LEU A 62 4.78 -15.63 9.21
CA LEU A 62 5.89 -14.70 9.32
C LEU A 62 6.53 -14.66 10.71
N ASN A 63 6.07 -15.46 11.68
CA ASN A 63 6.47 -15.38 13.09
C ASN A 63 6.34 -13.95 13.64
N VAL A 64 5.22 -13.29 13.32
CA VAL A 64 4.84 -11.98 13.87
C VAL A 64 3.62 -12.19 14.76
N LYS A 65 3.71 -11.76 16.02
CA LYS A 65 2.55 -11.74 16.91
C LYS A 65 1.61 -10.64 16.44
N LEU A 66 0.41 -11.03 16.04
CA LEU A 66 -0.66 -10.14 15.59
C LEU A 66 -1.97 -10.63 16.20
N GLU A 67 -2.79 -9.69 16.67
CA GLU A 67 -4.14 -9.96 17.18
C GLU A 67 -5.15 -9.07 16.43
N VAL A 68 -6.43 -9.45 16.42
CA VAL A 68 -7.48 -8.68 15.69
C VAL A 68 -7.51 -7.20 16.12
N ARG A 69 -7.30 -6.93 17.42
CA ARG A 69 -7.26 -5.56 17.96
C ARG A 69 -6.13 -4.68 17.39
N ASP A 70 -5.10 -5.28 16.82
CA ASP A 70 -4.00 -4.56 16.18
C ASP A 70 -4.36 -4.07 14.77
N LEU A 71 -5.47 -4.56 14.21
CA LEU A 71 -6.02 -4.17 12.92
C LEU A 71 -7.01 -3.01 13.12
N GLU A 72 -6.91 -2.01 12.25
CA GLU A 72 -7.91 -0.96 12.08
C GLU A 72 -8.95 -1.39 11.06
N SER A 73 -8.51 -1.96 9.94
CA SER A 73 -9.39 -2.51 8.91
C SER A 73 -8.66 -3.55 8.05
N ALA A 74 -9.40 -4.49 7.49
CA ALA A 74 -8.91 -5.44 6.50
C ALA A 74 -10.01 -5.74 5.48
N GLN A 75 -9.81 -5.34 4.23
CA GLN A 75 -10.86 -5.42 3.21
C GLN A 75 -10.28 -5.65 1.81
N ARG A 76 -11.07 -6.30 0.95
CA ARG A 76 -10.75 -6.38 -0.48
C ARG A 76 -10.99 -5.04 -1.15
N VAL A 77 -10.13 -4.74 -2.12
CA VAL A 77 -10.31 -3.60 -3.02
C VAL A 77 -10.52 -4.08 -4.44
N HIS A 78 -11.30 -3.31 -5.19
CA HIS A 78 -11.59 -3.64 -6.57
C HIS A 78 -10.29 -3.67 -7.40
N ALA A 79 -10.01 -4.83 -7.99
CA ALA A 79 -8.93 -4.97 -8.95
C ALA A 79 -9.38 -4.41 -10.31
N TRP A 80 -8.56 -3.53 -10.89
CA TRP A 80 -8.83 -3.01 -12.24
C TRP A 80 -8.68 -4.10 -13.31
N HIS A 81 -7.89 -5.14 -13.02
CA HIS A 81 -7.74 -6.33 -13.84
C HIS A 81 -8.54 -7.49 -13.22
N LYS A 82 -9.37 -8.15 -14.03
CA LYS A 82 -10.21 -9.29 -13.60
C LYS A 82 -9.46 -10.62 -13.50
N GLU A 83 -8.17 -10.63 -13.81
CA GLU A 83 -7.37 -11.84 -13.76
C GLU A 83 -6.81 -12.06 -12.34
N GLY A 84 -7.48 -12.94 -11.60
CA GLY A 84 -7.06 -13.38 -10.27
C GLY A 84 -7.84 -12.76 -9.10
N PRO A 85 -7.48 -13.14 -7.85
CA PRO A 85 -8.16 -12.65 -6.66
C PRO A 85 -7.93 -11.14 -6.46
N SER A 86 -8.97 -10.46 -5.99
CA SER A 86 -8.91 -9.03 -5.69
C SER A 86 -7.90 -8.75 -4.57
N PRO A 87 -7.05 -7.73 -4.65
CA PRO A 87 -6.11 -7.40 -3.58
C PRO A 87 -6.83 -7.11 -2.26
N VAL A 88 -6.14 -7.35 -1.16
CA VAL A 88 -6.57 -6.99 0.19
C VAL A 88 -5.73 -5.82 0.68
N ILE A 89 -6.38 -4.78 1.18
CA ILE A 89 -5.72 -3.73 1.96
C ILE A 89 -5.94 -4.02 3.43
N VAL A 90 -4.83 -4.03 4.19
CA VAL A 90 -4.84 -4.15 5.64
C VAL A 90 -4.26 -2.89 6.24
N GLU A 91 -5.00 -2.29 7.17
CA GLU A 91 -4.56 -1.14 7.97
C GLU A 91 -4.34 -1.57 9.42
N PHE A 92 -3.20 -1.19 9.96
CA PHE A 92 -2.78 -1.51 11.32
C PHE A 92 -2.95 -0.28 12.22
N ARG A 93 -3.26 -0.52 13.51
CA ARG A 93 -3.26 0.55 14.52
C ARG A 93 -1.84 1.03 14.86
N SER A 94 -0.82 0.22 14.58
CA SER A 94 0.57 0.52 14.88
C SER A 94 1.47 0.33 13.67
N VAL A 95 2.21 1.38 13.31
CA VAL A 95 3.27 1.33 12.30
C VAL A 95 4.34 0.29 12.66
N LYS A 96 4.61 0.08 13.95
CA LYS A 96 5.59 -0.91 14.42
C LYS A 96 5.22 -2.34 14.00
N ILE A 97 3.94 -2.69 14.11
CA ILE A 97 3.44 -4.02 13.72
C ILE A 97 3.53 -4.19 12.20
N CYS A 98 3.11 -3.15 11.45
CA CYS A 98 3.24 -3.11 10.00
C CYS A 98 4.70 -3.31 9.56
N ASN A 99 5.64 -2.59 10.19
CA ASN A 99 7.07 -2.71 9.89
C ASN A 99 7.64 -4.10 10.19
N ASN A 100 7.25 -4.73 11.30
CA ASN A 100 7.64 -6.12 11.59
C ASN A 100 7.21 -7.08 10.48
N ILE A 101 6.04 -6.88 9.88
CA ILE A 101 5.56 -7.67 8.74
C ILE A 101 6.39 -7.32 7.48
N LYS A 102 6.63 -6.04 7.20
CA LYS A 102 7.43 -5.57 6.06
C LYS A 102 8.84 -6.16 6.06
N GLU A 103 9.48 -6.26 7.22
CA GLU A 103 10.82 -6.82 7.37
C GLU A 103 10.87 -8.33 7.08
N LYS A 104 9.80 -9.05 7.43
CA LYS A 104 9.72 -10.52 7.30
C LYS A 104 9.04 -10.99 6.02
N LYS A 105 8.47 -10.09 5.20
CA LYS A 105 7.72 -10.42 3.95
C LYS A 105 8.51 -11.19 2.89
N ARG A 106 9.83 -11.35 3.05
CA ARG A 106 10.69 -12.14 2.14
C ARG A 106 10.47 -13.65 2.27
N SER A 107 9.83 -14.10 3.36
CA SER A 107 9.40 -15.49 3.50
C SER A 107 8.36 -15.84 2.44
N ILE A 108 8.47 -17.05 1.90
CA ILE A 108 7.48 -17.59 0.96
C ILE A 108 6.20 -17.91 1.74
N ILE A 109 5.08 -17.34 1.31
CA ILE A 109 3.75 -17.55 1.89
C ILE A 109 2.83 -18.07 0.78
N ASN A 110 2.10 -19.15 1.06
CA ASN A 110 1.24 -19.81 0.08
C ASN A 110 -0.19 -19.89 0.60
N ASN A 111 -1.15 -20.07 -0.31
CA ASN A 111 -2.57 -20.16 0.07
C ASN A 111 -2.89 -21.37 0.96
N LYS A 112 -2.14 -22.47 0.86
CA LYS A 112 -2.28 -23.62 1.77
C LYS A 112 -2.11 -23.25 3.25
N ASP A 113 -1.27 -22.24 3.50
CA ASP A 113 -0.94 -21.79 4.85
C ASP A 113 -1.92 -20.74 5.40
N VAL A 114 -2.78 -20.19 4.55
CA VAL A 114 -3.60 -19.01 4.85
C VAL A 114 -5.09 -19.28 4.71
N SER A 115 -5.50 -19.97 3.65
CA SER A 115 -6.90 -20.21 3.28
C SER A 115 -7.33 -21.67 3.51
N GLY A 116 -6.44 -22.55 4.01
CA GLY A 116 -6.77 -23.93 4.38
C GLY A 116 -6.99 -24.90 3.21
N GLY A 117 -6.68 -24.50 1.97
CA GLY A 117 -6.76 -25.34 0.78
C GLY A 117 -5.44 -26.03 0.41
N ASN A 118 -5.39 -26.73 -0.72
CA ASN A 118 -4.17 -27.35 -1.26
C ASN A 118 -3.41 -26.44 -2.24
N SER A 119 -3.75 -25.16 -2.29
CA SER A 119 -3.18 -24.22 -3.26
C SER A 119 -1.78 -23.78 -2.87
N GLU A 120 -0.80 -24.07 -3.73
CA GLU A 120 0.57 -23.59 -3.58
C GLU A 120 0.80 -22.21 -4.22
N ARG A 121 -0.29 -21.53 -4.62
CA ARG A 121 -0.20 -20.16 -5.16
C ARG A 121 0.39 -19.23 -4.11
N LYS A 122 1.41 -18.49 -4.51
CA LYS A 122 2.14 -17.53 -3.67
C LYS A 122 1.27 -16.32 -3.35
N ILE A 123 1.43 -15.82 -2.14
CA ILE A 123 0.87 -14.56 -1.65
C ILE A 123 2.00 -13.53 -1.66
N TYR A 124 1.70 -12.32 -2.13
CA TYR A 124 2.64 -11.22 -2.21
C TYR A 124 2.19 -10.09 -1.29
N ILE A 125 3.11 -9.56 -0.49
CA ILE A 125 2.86 -8.46 0.43
C ILE A 125 3.65 -7.25 -0.06
N TYR A 126 2.94 -6.17 -0.35
CA TYR A 126 3.51 -4.89 -0.75
C TYR A 126 3.21 -3.81 0.28
N GLU A 127 3.99 -2.75 0.21
CA GLU A 127 3.70 -1.52 0.94
C GLU A 127 2.58 -0.79 0.21
N TYR A 128 1.68 -0.18 0.98
CA TYR A 128 0.70 0.69 0.37
C TYR A 128 1.37 2.03 0.04
N LEU A 129 1.53 2.32 -1.24
CA LEU A 129 2.18 3.54 -1.72
C LEU A 129 1.15 4.61 -2.07
N SER A 130 1.47 5.89 -1.82
CA SER A 130 0.67 7.01 -2.33
C SER A 130 0.59 6.98 -3.87
N ALA A 131 -0.41 7.63 -4.45
CA ALA A 131 -0.57 7.67 -5.90
C ALA A 131 0.69 8.19 -6.62
N TYR A 132 1.35 9.18 -6.02
CA TYR A 132 2.63 9.71 -6.50
C TYR A 132 3.72 8.63 -6.52
N TYR A 133 3.94 7.91 -5.42
CA TYR A 133 4.97 6.88 -5.36
C TYR A 133 4.66 5.65 -6.19
N LYS A 134 3.37 5.28 -6.33
CA LYS A 134 2.94 4.25 -7.29
C LYS A 134 3.31 4.65 -8.71
N LYS A 135 2.99 5.89 -9.12
CA LYS A 135 3.35 6.40 -10.45
C LYS A 135 4.86 6.37 -10.68
N LEU A 136 5.65 6.86 -9.72
CA LEU A 136 7.12 6.87 -9.80
C LEU A 136 7.71 5.46 -9.93
N LEU A 137 7.16 4.48 -9.18
CA LEU A 137 7.55 3.08 -9.29
C LEU A 137 7.28 2.53 -10.69
N TRP A 138 6.11 2.83 -11.26
CA TRP A 138 5.79 2.39 -12.63
C TRP A 138 6.69 3.01 -13.69
N GLU A 139 6.96 4.32 -13.58
CA GLU A 139 7.84 5.03 -14.53
C GLU A 139 9.27 4.47 -14.50
N THR A 140 9.79 4.15 -13.31
CA THR A 140 11.13 3.56 -13.15
C THR A 140 11.19 2.11 -13.64
N LEU A 141 10.15 1.30 -13.43
CA LEU A 141 10.09 -0.07 -13.93
C LEU A 141 9.98 -0.14 -15.46
N ILE A 142 9.21 0.76 -16.09
CA ILE A 142 9.08 0.82 -17.55
C ILE A 142 10.40 1.29 -18.19
N GLY A 143 11.13 2.21 -17.56
CA GLY A 143 12.44 2.65 -18.06
C GLY A 143 13.57 1.62 -17.94
N LEU A 144 13.34 0.51 -17.23
CA LEU A 144 14.28 -0.60 -17.06
C LEU A 144 13.98 -1.81 -17.98
N LEU A 145 12.88 -1.78 -18.74
CA LEU A 145 12.46 -2.79 -19.71
C LEU A 145 12.73 -2.31 -21.14
#